data_AF-A0A3A8IUU7-F1
#
_entry.id   AF-A0A3A8IUU7-F1
#
_cell.length_a   1.000
_cell.length_b   1.000
_cell.length_c   1.000
_cell.angle_alpha   90.00
_cell.angle_beta   90.00
_cell.angle_gamma   90.00
#
_symmetry.space_group_name_H-M   'P 1'
#
loop_
_entity.id
_entity.type
_entity.pdbx_description
1 polymer ?
#
loop_
_entity_poly.entity_id
_entity_poly.type
_entity_poly.pdbx_seq_one_letter_code
_entity_poly.pdbx_strand_id
1 'polypeptide(L)'
;MNVSPRPPLPQGPYLLCDDSIRPELPLVDKAGQLLGGGARVLQLRMKHTPPREALAAARAVVALCRRAGAVCLINDRVDLALLSDAH
;
A
#
# COMPACT_ATOMS: atom_id res chain seq x y z
N MET A 1 -2.17 -12.28 -31.83
CA MET A 1 -2.16 -12.36 -30.36
C MET A 1 -2.97 -11.19 -29.85
N ASN A 2 -4.16 -11.42 -29.29
CA ASN A 2 -5.01 -10.35 -28.79
C ASN A 2 -4.56 -10.03 -27.36
N VAL A 3 -3.77 -8.97 -27.19
CA VAL A 3 -3.39 -8.49 -25.85
C VAL A 3 -4.65 -7.87 -25.26
N SER A 4 -5.18 -8.47 -24.19
CA SER A 4 -6.29 -7.88 -23.44
C SER A 4 -5.93 -6.43 -23.07
N PRO A 5 -6.87 -5.47 -23.24
CA PRO A 5 -6.58 -4.07 -22.94
C PRO A 5 -6.10 -3.95 -21.50
N ARG A 6 -4.97 -3.25 -21.31
CA ARG A 6 -4.42 -3.01 -19.98
C ARG A 6 -5.45 -2.19 -19.21
N PRO A 7 -5.87 -2.61 -18.00
CA PRO A 7 -6.80 -1.81 -17.22
C PRO A 7 -6.25 -0.39 -17.04
N PRO A 8 -7.10 0.63 -17.06
CA PRO A 8 -6.67 2.00 -16.86
C PRO A 8 -6.00 2.13 -15.49
N LEU A 9 -4.94 2.94 -15.42
CA LEU A 9 -4.31 3.26 -14.15
C LEU A 9 -5.31 4.00 -13.24
N PRO A 10 -5.29 3.78 -11.92
CA PRO A 10 -6.12 4.53 -11.00
C PRO A 10 -5.89 6.03 -11.18
N GLN A 11 -6.97 6.78 -11.33
CA GLN A 11 -6.89 8.24 -11.40
C GLN A 11 -6.73 8.82 -10.00
N GLY A 12 -5.71 9.64 -9.78
CA GLY A 12 -5.46 10.34 -8.51
C GLY A 12 -3.99 10.24 -8.06
N PRO A 13 -3.64 10.87 -6.93
CA PRO A 13 -2.28 10.85 -6.40
C PRO A 13 -1.78 9.42 -6.12
N TYR A 14 -0.55 9.17 -6.58
CA TYR A 14 0.29 8.07 -6.12
C TYR A 14 1.10 8.58 -4.92
N LEU A 15 0.88 8.01 -3.74
CA LEU A 15 1.62 8.39 -2.54
C LEU A 15 2.40 7.20 -1.96
N LEU A 16 3.57 7.50 -1.40
CA LEU A 16 4.42 6.53 -0.70
C LEU A 16 4.13 6.59 0.81
N CYS A 17 3.76 5.45 1.40
CA CYS A 17 3.64 5.27 2.84
C CYS A 17 4.90 4.58 3.35
N ASP A 18 5.77 5.34 4.01
CA ASP A 18 7.09 4.89 4.42
C ASP A 18 7.22 4.79 5.95
N ASP A 19 7.91 3.75 6.43
CA ASP A 19 8.11 3.53 7.87
C ASP A 19 9.14 4.47 8.50
N SER A 20 10.04 5.07 7.72
CA SER A 20 11.04 6.04 8.20
C SER A 20 10.52 7.48 8.32
N ILE A 21 9.43 7.82 7.64
CA ILE A 21 8.82 9.17 7.67
C ILE A 21 7.79 9.23 8.78
N ARG A 22 7.98 10.11 9.79
CA ARG A 22 7.13 10.16 10.99
C ARG A 22 7.07 8.78 11.70
N PRO A 23 8.22 8.23 12.15
CA PRO A 23 8.30 6.86 12.68
C PRO A 23 7.47 6.64 13.95
N GLU A 24 7.11 7.71 14.65
CA GLU A 24 6.24 7.68 15.83
C GLU A 24 4.77 7.37 15.48
N LEU A 25 4.38 7.51 14.21
CA LEU A 25 3.02 7.22 13.75
C LEU A 25 2.97 5.82 13.13
N PRO A 26 2.00 4.95 13.50
CA PRO A 26 1.84 3.65 12.86
C PRO A 26 1.59 3.77 11.35
N LEU A 27 2.11 2.81 10.56
CA LEU A 27 1.92 2.76 9.11
C LEU A 27 0.44 2.74 8.69
N VAL A 28 -0.40 2.07 9.48
CA VAL A 28 -1.84 1.97 9.24
C VAL A 28 -2.51 3.35 9.36
N ASP A 29 -2.10 4.14 10.35
CA ASP A 29 -2.64 5.49 10.56
C ASP A 29 -2.16 6.46 9.47
N LYS A 30 -0.88 6.36 9.07
CA LYS A 30 -0.34 7.09 7.91
C LYS A 30 -1.13 6.77 6.65
N ALA A 31 -1.36 5.49 6.37
CA ALA A 31 -2.14 5.05 5.22
C ALA A 31 -3.56 5.63 5.25
N GLY A 32 -4.22 5.61 6.41
CA GLY A 32 -5.53 6.24 6.60
C GLY A 32 -5.55 7.73 6.24
N GLN A 33 -4.56 8.49 6.71
CA GLN A 33 -4.43 9.92 6.40
C GLN A 33 -4.15 10.17 4.91
N LEU A 34 -3.26 9.40 4.29
CA LEU A 34 -2.94 9.51 2.87
C LEU A 34 -4.15 9.21 1.98
N LEU A 35 -4.92 8.18 2.33
CA LEU A 35 -6.16 7.83 1.64
C LEU A 35 -7.23 8.92 1.82
N GLY A 36 -7.39 9.45 3.04
CA GLY A 36 -8.28 10.58 3.33
C GLY A 36 -7.88 11.86 2.58
N GLY A 37 -6.58 12.05 2.32
CA GLY A 37 -6.05 13.12 1.48
C GLY A 37 -6.22 12.91 -0.03
N GLY A 38 -6.84 11.80 -0.45
CA GLY A 38 -7.18 11.55 -1.85
C GLY A 38 -6.27 10.58 -2.58
N ALA A 39 -5.35 9.88 -1.91
CA ALA A 39 -4.53 8.85 -2.57
C ALA A 39 -5.41 7.80 -3.28
N ARG A 40 -4.99 7.41 -4.48
CA ARG A 40 -5.63 6.37 -5.30
C ARG A 40 -4.67 5.27 -5.71
N VAL A 41 -3.37 5.52 -5.56
CA VAL A 41 -2.33 4.49 -5.44
C VAL A 41 -1.54 4.77 -4.17
N LEU A 42 -1.38 3.75 -3.34
CA LEU A 42 -0.57 3.80 -2.12
C LEU A 42 0.50 2.72 -2.20
N GLN A 43 1.76 3.12 -2.20
CA GLN A 43 2.87 2.18 -2.10
C GLN A 43 3.35 2.10 -0.65
N LEU A 44 3.29 0.91 -0.06
CA LEU A 44 3.78 0.65 1.29
C LEU A 44 5.25 0.24 1.23
N ARG A 45 6.11 1.02 1.89
CA ARG A 45 7.55 0.77 1.99
C ARG A 45 7.95 0.54 3.45
N MET A 46 8.36 -0.70 3.71
CA MET A 46 8.68 -1.21 5.04
C MET A 46 10.16 -1.58 5.13
N LYS A 47 11.05 -0.57 5.16
CA LYS A 47 12.50 -0.81 5.17
C LYS A 47 13.02 -1.20 6.56
N HIS A 48 12.36 -0.71 7.61
CA HIS A 48 12.77 -0.85 9.00
C HIS A 48 11.74 -1.63 9.85
N THR A 49 10.55 -1.87 9.32
CA THR A 49 9.50 -2.64 9.98
C THR A 49 9.98 -4.06 10.26
N PRO A 50 9.85 -4.56 11.50
CA PRO A 50 10.27 -5.92 11.85
C PRO A 50 9.57 -6.96 10.97
N PRO A 51 10.27 -8.00 10.47
CA PRO A 51 9.66 -9.02 9.60
C PRO A 51 8.40 -9.69 10.19
N ARG A 52 8.37 -9.88 11.51
CA ARG A 52 7.24 -10.45 12.25
C ARG A 52 5.98 -9.57 12.26
N GLU A 53 6.15 -8.26 12.06
CA GLU A 53 5.07 -7.26 12.07
C GLU A 53 4.67 -6.83 10.66
N ALA A 54 5.60 -6.95 9.70
CA ALA A 54 5.43 -6.47 8.32
C ALA A 54 4.19 -7.04 7.63
N LEU A 55 3.91 -8.34 7.77
CA LEU A 55 2.74 -8.96 7.15
C LEU A 55 1.42 -8.44 7.75
N ALA A 56 1.38 -8.23 9.06
CA ALA A 56 0.19 -7.70 9.73
C ALA A 56 -0.07 -6.25 9.30
N ALA A 57 0.98 -5.43 9.25
CA ALA A 57 0.91 -4.05 8.74
C ALA A 57 0.45 -4.02 7.27
N ALA A 58 1.03 -4.85 6.41
CA ALA A 58 0.64 -4.95 5.01
C ALA A 58 -0.84 -5.29 4.84
N ARG A 59 -1.33 -6.33 5.53
CA ARG A 59 -2.76 -6.72 5.48
C ARG A 59 -3.70 -5.61 5.92
N ALA A 60 -3.34 -4.90 6.99
CA ALA A 60 -4.14 -3.79 7.49
C ALA A 60 -4.21 -2.62 6.49
N VAL A 61 -3.08 -2.27 5.87
CA VAL A 61 -2.99 -1.21 4.86
C VAL A 61 -3.71 -1.60 3.56
N VAL A 62 -3.54 -2.83 3.07
CA VAL A 62 -4.26 -3.34 1.88
C VAL A 62 -5.78 -3.27 2.12
N ALA A 63 -6.25 -3.68 3.30
CA ALA A 63 -7.66 -3.60 3.65
C ALA A 63 -8.19 -2.15 3.67
N LEU A 64 -7.38 -1.18 4.14
CA LEU A 64 -7.73 0.24 4.08
C LEU A 64 -7.82 0.74 2.63
N CYS A 65 -6.83 0.44 1.80
CA CYS A 65 -6.83 0.83 0.39
C CYS A 65 -8.06 0.26 -0.34
N ARG A 66 -8.41 -1.01 -0.11
CA ARG A 66 -9.60 -1.64 -0.69
C ARG A 66 -10.88 -0.92 -0.30
N ARG A 67 -11.04 -0.56 0.98
CA ARG A 67 -12.22 0.24 1.44
C ARG A 67 -12.27 1.63 0.82
N ALA A 68 -11.11 2.22 0.53
CA ALA A 68 -10.99 3.55 -0.07
C ALA A 68 -11.03 3.54 -1.62
N GLY A 69 -11.18 2.37 -2.26
CA GLY A 69 -11.11 2.25 -3.72
C GLY A 69 -9.73 2.60 -4.30
N ALA A 70 -8.67 2.44 -3.51
CA ALA A 70 -7.30 2.69 -3.90
C ALA A 70 -6.53 1.37 -4.14
N VAL A 71 -5.53 1.44 -5.01
CA VAL A 71 -4.59 0.34 -5.23
C VAL A 71 -3.49 0.38 -4.16
N CYS A 72 -3.16 -0.77 -3.59
CA CYS A 72 -2.04 -0.91 -2.66
C CYS A 72 -0.91 -1.71 -3.32
N LEU A 73 0.30 -1.14 -3.33
CA LEU A 73 1.53 -1.77 -3.82
C LEU A 73 2.48 -2.00 -2.65
N ILE A 74 3.26 -3.08 -2.67
CA ILE A 74 4.34 -3.32 -1.69
C ILE A 74 5.69 -3.09 -2.36
N ASN A 75 6.55 -2.27 -1.77
CA ASN A 75 7.89 -2.00 -2.28
C ASN A 75 8.85 -3.18 -2.00
N ASP A 76 9.54 -3.67 -3.04
CA ASP A 76 10.65 -4.65 -3.03
C ASP A 76 10.38 -6.02 -2.34
N ARG A 77 9.18 -6.26 -1.82
CA ARG A 77 8.82 -7.46 -1.04
C ARG A 77 7.65 -8.21 -1.69
N VAL A 78 7.96 -8.96 -2.75
CA VAL A 78 6.96 -9.75 -3.50
C VAL A 78 6.24 -10.78 -2.63
N ASP A 79 6.95 -11.36 -1.66
CA ASP A 79 6.39 -12.30 -0.69
C ASP A 79 5.30 -11.65 0.17
N LEU A 80 5.53 -10.44 0.67
CA LEU A 80 4.53 -9.68 1.41
C LEU A 80 3.39 -9.23 0.52
N ALA A 81 3.65 -8.87 -0.75
CA ALA A 81 2.61 -8.53 -1.70
C ALA A 81 1.62 -9.70 -1.87
N LEU A 82 2.14 -10.90 -2.14
CA LEU A 82 1.33 -12.11 -2.31
C LEU A 82 0.59 -12.50 -1.02
N LEU A 83 1.25 -12.47 0.14
CA LEU A 83 0.66 -12.88 1.42
C LEU A 83 -0.36 -11.88 1.99
N SER A 84 -0.34 -10.64 1.50
CA SER A 84 -1.27 -9.57 1.88
C SER A 84 -2.34 -9.26 0.83
N ASP A 85 -2.30 -9.92 -0.34
CA ASP A 85 -3.21 -9.67 -1.46
C ASP A 85 -3.11 -8.23 -2.02
N ALA A 86 -1.88 -7.71 -2.05
CA ALA A 86 -1.55 -6.45 -2.72
C ALA A 86 -1.54 -6.61 -4.25
N HIS A 87 -1.66 -5.49 -4.98
CA HIS A 87 -1.74 -5.48 -6.45
C HIS A 87 -0.37 -5.44 -7.13
#